data_AF-A0A261G015-F1
#
_entry.id   AF-A0A261G015-F1
#
_cell.length_a   1.000
_cell.length_b   1.000
_cell.length_c   1.000
_cell.angle_alpha   90.00
_cell.angle_beta   90.00
_cell.angle_gamma   90.00
#
_symmetry.space_group_name_H-M   'P 1'
#
loop_
_entity.id
_entity.type
_entity.pdbx_description
1 polymer ?
#
loop_
_entity_poly.entity_id
_entity_poly.type
_entity_poly.pdbx_seq_one_letter_code
_entity_poly.pdbx_strand_id
1 'polypeptide(L)'
;MAEQSVCFQLAERPRLFHCCTSAAASAHPNCYVKDDLKRVAAADFPAAGAKYYMLGTVLGLIRHAERGDLDATNPIQGQISDPVHKIVSQPDIWELRWRIRGNPYRLYYSEDLSKRPDFVGLSFVRKQIDGTPEEVRLRQNQDAAEAQDRYRYAEHFQWGHDTNNRRCEYCFGDSISDLV
;
A
#
# COMPACT_ATOMS: atom_id res chain seq x y z
N MET A 1 14.46 9.91 -8.44
CA MET A 1 13.63 10.20 -7.24
C MET A 1 12.48 9.21 -7.02
N ALA A 2 12.01 8.46 -8.03
CA ALA A 2 11.34 7.16 -7.82
C ALA A 2 12.36 5.99 -7.80
N GLU A 3 13.44 6.11 -8.59
CA GLU A 3 14.57 5.15 -8.70
C GLU A 3 15.34 4.87 -7.39
N GLN A 4 15.10 5.65 -6.33
CA GLN A 4 15.68 5.39 -5.01
C GLN A 4 14.80 4.50 -4.14
N SER A 5 13.55 4.25 -4.55
CA SER A 5 12.68 3.35 -3.79
C SER A 5 13.26 1.94 -3.84
N VAL A 6 13.20 1.26 -2.70
CA VAL A 6 13.60 -0.14 -2.63
C VAL A 6 12.70 -1.06 -3.46
N CYS A 7 11.50 -0.60 -3.84
CA CYS A 7 10.58 -1.32 -4.72
C CYS A 7 11.09 -1.53 -6.16
N PHE A 8 12.19 -0.88 -6.55
CA PHE A 8 12.92 -1.10 -7.82
C PHE A 8 14.30 -1.75 -7.61
N GLN A 9 14.59 -2.21 -6.39
CA GLN A 9 15.87 -2.81 -6.04
C GLN A 9 15.65 -4.29 -5.76
N LEU A 10 16.01 -5.15 -6.72
CA LEU A 10 15.88 -6.60 -6.61
C LEU A 10 16.34 -7.09 -5.23
N ALA A 11 15.47 -7.79 -4.54
CA ALA A 11 15.73 -8.31 -3.21
C ALA A 11 16.13 -9.79 -3.28
N GLU A 12 17.20 -10.19 -2.58
CA GLU A 12 17.58 -11.61 -2.45
C GLU A 12 16.51 -12.44 -1.73
N ARG A 13 15.70 -11.79 -0.89
CA ARG A 13 14.54 -12.36 -0.21
C ARG A 13 13.37 -11.39 -0.34
N PRO A 14 12.13 -11.89 -0.47
CA PRO A 14 10.96 -11.02 -0.48
C PRO A 14 10.92 -10.16 0.78
N ARG A 15 10.87 -8.85 0.59
CA ARG A 15 10.47 -7.90 1.63
C ARG A 15 8.99 -8.10 1.91
N LEU A 16 8.52 -7.77 3.10
CA LEU A 16 7.13 -8.01 3.48
C LEU A 16 6.39 -6.69 3.71
N PHE A 17 5.27 -6.51 3.01
CA PHE A 17 4.32 -5.47 3.36
C PHE A 17 3.51 -5.90 4.57
N HIS A 18 3.71 -5.18 5.67
CA HIS A 18 2.87 -5.27 6.84
C HIS A 18 1.85 -4.16 6.86
N CYS A 19 0.62 -4.44 7.27
CA CYS A 19 -0.39 -3.41 7.37
C CYS A 19 -0.26 -2.64 8.68
N CYS A 20 -0.37 -1.32 8.63
CA CYS A 20 -0.49 -0.49 9.82
C CYS A 20 -1.71 -0.93 10.63
N THR A 21 -1.49 -1.12 11.93
CA THR A 21 -2.53 -1.54 12.88
C THR A 21 -2.88 -0.43 13.86
N SER A 22 -4.11 -0.45 14.38
CA SER A 22 -4.60 0.58 15.33
C SER A 22 -4.05 0.44 16.75
N ALA A 23 -3.35 -0.64 17.07
CA ALA A 23 -2.66 -0.90 18.33
C ALA A 23 -1.62 -2.02 18.13
N ALA A 24 -0.94 -2.41 19.21
CA ALA A 24 -0.04 -3.57 19.21
C ALA A 24 -0.80 -4.88 18.96
N ALA A 25 -0.13 -5.86 18.35
CA ALA A 25 -0.73 -7.15 17.98
C ALA A 25 -1.38 -7.91 19.15
N SER A 26 -0.86 -7.77 20.37
CA SER A 26 -1.43 -8.36 21.60
C SER A 26 -2.84 -7.87 21.93
N ALA A 27 -3.27 -6.75 21.34
CA ALA A 27 -4.60 -6.18 21.52
C ALA A 27 -5.58 -6.52 20.38
N HIS A 28 -5.21 -7.42 19.45
CA HIS A 28 -6.00 -7.77 18.26
C HIS A 28 -6.49 -6.53 17.49
N PRO A 29 -5.55 -5.69 17.02
CA PRO A 29 -5.87 -4.40 16.44
C PRO A 29 -6.55 -4.53 15.06
N ASN A 30 -7.26 -3.48 14.67
CA ASN A 30 -7.74 -3.35 13.31
C ASN A 30 -6.59 -3.05 12.36
N CYS A 31 -6.70 -3.55 11.14
CA CYS A 31 -5.73 -3.36 10.08
C CYS A 31 -6.28 -2.32 9.08
N TYR A 32 -5.74 -1.10 9.14
CA TYR A 32 -6.27 0.03 8.38
C TYR A 32 -6.36 -0.25 6.88
N VAL A 33 -5.31 -0.82 6.28
CA VAL A 33 -5.27 -1.04 4.84
C VAL A 33 -6.26 -2.12 4.38
N LYS A 34 -6.44 -3.18 5.17
CA LYS A 34 -7.46 -4.20 4.86
C LYS A 34 -8.87 -3.62 4.96
N ASP A 35 -9.14 -2.80 5.98
CA ASP A 35 -10.44 -2.12 6.12
C ASP A 35 -10.70 -1.16 4.95
N ASP A 36 -9.67 -0.42 4.55
CA ASP A 36 -9.70 0.47 3.40
C ASP A 36 -9.94 -0.30 2.08
N LEU A 37 -9.25 -1.42 1.87
CA LEU A 37 -9.47 -2.31 0.71
C LEU A 37 -10.89 -2.86 0.68
N LYS A 38 -11.44 -3.31 1.81
CA LYS A 38 -12.84 -3.78 1.91
C LYS A 38 -13.82 -2.67 1.55
N ARG A 39 -13.59 -1.46 2.04
CA ARG A 39 -14.42 -0.28 1.75
C ARG A 39 -14.39 0.08 0.27
N VAL A 40 -13.21 0.14 -0.33
CA VAL A 40 -13.04 0.42 -1.76
C VAL A 40 -13.65 -0.70 -2.62
N ALA A 41 -13.42 -1.96 -2.27
CA ALA A 41 -13.99 -3.10 -3.00
C ALA A 41 -15.53 -3.09 -2.95
N ALA A 42 -16.13 -2.71 -1.81
CA ALA A 42 -17.57 -2.59 -1.68
C ALA A 42 -18.14 -1.42 -2.51
N ALA A 43 -17.47 -0.27 -2.49
CA ALA A 43 -17.95 0.96 -3.14
C ALA A 43 -17.76 0.95 -4.67
N ASP A 44 -16.54 0.63 -5.13
CA ASP A 44 -16.18 0.78 -6.54
C ASP A 44 -16.35 -0.52 -7.36
N PHE A 45 -16.41 -1.67 -6.68
CA PHE A 45 -16.43 -2.99 -7.33
C PHE A 45 -17.57 -3.87 -6.78
N PRO A 46 -18.85 -3.47 -6.90
CA PRO A 46 -19.96 -4.16 -6.23
C PRO A 46 -20.13 -5.63 -6.65
N ALA A 47 -19.81 -5.97 -7.90
CA ALA A 47 -19.88 -7.35 -8.41
C ALA A 47 -18.72 -8.22 -7.89
N ALA A 48 -19.02 -9.46 -7.46
CA ALA A 48 -18.04 -10.37 -6.87
C ALA A 48 -16.77 -10.55 -7.75
N GLY A 49 -16.94 -10.83 -9.04
CA GLY A 49 -15.80 -10.98 -9.97
C GLY A 49 -14.96 -9.69 -10.11
N ALA A 50 -15.58 -8.52 -9.97
CA ALA A 50 -14.87 -7.25 -9.99
C ALA A 50 -14.05 -7.02 -8.72
N LYS A 51 -14.54 -7.48 -7.54
CA LYS A 51 -13.78 -7.46 -6.28
C LYS A 51 -12.53 -8.33 -6.37
N TYR A 52 -12.68 -9.58 -6.81
CA TYR A 52 -11.55 -10.50 -6.97
C TYR A 52 -10.51 -9.98 -7.96
N TYR A 53 -10.96 -9.37 -9.08
CA TYR A 53 -10.07 -8.71 -10.03
C TYR A 53 -9.28 -7.56 -9.38
N MET A 54 -9.94 -6.67 -8.64
CA MET A 54 -9.28 -5.55 -7.96
C MET A 54 -8.26 -6.05 -6.93
N LEU A 55 -8.66 -6.97 -6.06
CA LEU A 55 -7.79 -7.49 -4.99
C LEU A 55 -6.60 -8.26 -5.56
N GLY A 56 -6.81 -9.07 -6.61
CA GLY A 56 -5.72 -9.75 -7.32
C GLY A 56 -4.75 -8.76 -7.98
N THR A 57 -5.26 -7.66 -8.53
CA THR A 57 -4.42 -6.59 -9.11
C THR A 57 -3.58 -5.88 -8.04
N VAL A 58 -4.17 -5.58 -6.88
CA VAL A 58 -3.46 -4.99 -5.74
C VAL A 58 -2.36 -5.94 -5.23
N LEU A 59 -2.69 -7.20 -4.97
CA LEU A 59 -1.72 -8.21 -4.53
C LEU A 59 -0.59 -8.43 -5.53
N GLY A 60 -0.90 -8.42 -6.83
CA GLY A 60 0.10 -8.54 -7.89
C GLY A 60 1.16 -7.45 -7.79
N LEU A 61 0.75 -6.17 -7.71
CA LEU A 61 1.71 -5.06 -7.60
C LEU A 61 2.49 -5.10 -6.29
N ILE A 62 1.83 -5.42 -5.17
CA ILE A 62 2.50 -5.53 -3.86
C ILE A 62 3.61 -6.58 -3.93
N ARG A 63 3.33 -7.75 -4.51
CA ARG A 63 4.34 -8.81 -4.68
C ARG A 63 5.52 -8.36 -5.54
N HIS A 64 5.29 -7.47 -6.49
CA HIS A 64 6.39 -6.92 -7.29
C HIS A 64 7.21 -5.90 -6.50
N ALA A 65 6.55 -5.02 -5.75
CA ALA A 65 7.21 -4.11 -4.82
C ALA A 65 8.05 -4.87 -3.76
N GLU A 66 7.52 -5.97 -3.21
CA GLU A 66 8.19 -6.85 -2.24
C GLU A 66 9.47 -7.50 -2.79
N ARG A 67 9.48 -7.83 -4.08
CA ARG A 67 10.65 -8.39 -4.77
C ARG A 67 11.62 -7.33 -5.28
N GLY A 68 11.19 -6.07 -5.29
CA GLY A 68 11.96 -4.98 -5.88
C GLY A 68 12.03 -5.06 -7.40
N ASP A 69 11.00 -5.60 -8.06
CA ASP A 69 10.96 -5.86 -9.52
C ASP A 69 9.80 -5.12 -10.22
N LEU A 70 9.40 -3.93 -9.73
CA LEU A 70 8.33 -3.13 -10.33
C LEU A 70 8.63 -2.67 -11.77
N ASP A 71 9.90 -2.59 -12.10
CA ASP A 71 10.49 -2.23 -13.40
C ASP A 71 10.74 -3.45 -14.30
N ALA A 72 10.61 -4.68 -13.78
CA ALA A 72 10.61 -5.87 -14.62
C ALA A 72 9.37 -5.84 -15.53
N THR A 73 9.58 -6.09 -16.83
CA THR A 73 8.61 -6.14 -17.95
C THR A 73 7.29 -6.88 -17.64
N ASN A 74 6.45 -6.24 -16.84
CA ASN A 74 5.20 -6.80 -16.35
C ASN A 74 4.02 -6.32 -17.20
N PRO A 75 2.94 -7.11 -17.31
CA PRO A 75 1.68 -6.66 -17.91
C PRO A 75 1.08 -5.40 -17.24
N ILE A 76 1.53 -5.06 -16.03
CA ILE A 76 1.12 -3.86 -15.30
C ILE A 76 1.72 -2.56 -15.89
N GLN A 77 2.90 -2.63 -16.54
CA GLN A 77 3.55 -1.45 -17.14
C GLN A 77 2.71 -0.79 -18.24
N GLY A 78 1.84 -1.57 -18.92
CA GLY A 78 0.89 -1.01 -19.89
C GLY A 78 -0.21 -0.13 -19.26
N GLN A 79 -0.35 -0.12 -17.94
CA GLN A 79 -1.42 0.60 -17.23
C GLN A 79 -0.92 1.76 -16.36
N ILE A 80 0.36 1.77 -15.95
CA ILE A 80 0.92 2.75 -15.02
C ILE A 80 2.37 3.09 -15.41
N SER A 81 2.62 4.32 -15.85
CA SER A 81 3.96 4.80 -16.25
C SER A 81 4.85 5.23 -15.07
N ASP A 82 4.30 5.32 -13.86
CA ASP A 82 4.97 5.79 -12.64
C ASP A 82 4.35 5.10 -11.41
N PRO A 83 4.76 3.86 -11.10
CA PRO A 83 4.08 3.03 -10.10
C PRO A 83 4.44 3.39 -8.66
N VAL A 84 5.53 4.12 -8.40
CA VAL A 84 6.00 4.51 -7.07
C VAL A 84 6.38 5.99 -7.09
N HIS A 85 5.96 6.74 -6.08
CA HIS A 85 6.34 8.14 -5.96
C HIS A 85 6.62 8.54 -4.51
N LYS A 86 7.70 9.31 -4.29
CA LYS A 86 8.02 9.88 -2.96
C LYS A 86 7.18 11.13 -2.71
N ILE A 87 6.57 11.24 -1.53
CA ILE A 87 5.73 12.39 -1.21
C ILE A 87 6.61 13.50 -0.62
N VAL A 88 6.81 14.58 -1.38
CA VAL A 88 7.72 15.67 -0.98
C VAL A 88 7.27 16.34 0.32
N SER A 89 5.96 16.48 0.54
CA SER A 89 5.41 17.08 1.75
C SER A 89 5.44 16.16 2.98
N GLN A 90 5.67 14.86 2.80
CA GLN A 90 5.64 13.86 3.86
C GLN A 90 6.84 12.91 3.69
N PRO A 91 7.99 13.23 4.30
CA PRO A 91 9.28 12.65 3.92
C PRO A 91 9.42 11.16 4.25
N ASP A 92 8.58 10.65 5.15
CA ASP A 92 8.66 9.28 5.68
C ASP A 92 7.86 8.27 4.84
N ILE A 93 7.04 8.77 3.91
CA ILE A 93 6.08 7.94 3.18
C ILE A 93 6.20 8.09 1.65
N TRP A 94 5.75 7.03 1.00
CA TRP A 94 5.73 6.81 -0.43
C TRP A 94 4.30 6.45 -0.83
N GLU A 95 4.01 6.57 -2.13
CA GLU A 95 2.75 6.08 -2.70
C GLU A 95 3.01 5.08 -3.82
N LEU A 96 2.40 3.90 -3.71
CA LEU A 96 2.17 3.03 -4.86
C LEU A 96 0.91 3.48 -5.59
N ARG A 97 0.96 3.48 -6.92
CA ARG A 97 -0.09 4.02 -7.78
C ARG A 97 -0.66 2.92 -8.67
N TRP A 98 -1.99 2.84 -8.74
CA TRP A 98 -2.70 2.01 -9.72
C TRP A 98 -3.64 2.82 -10.60
N ARG A 99 -3.95 2.25 -11.77
CA ARG A 99 -5.20 2.50 -12.49
C ARG A 99 -5.96 1.19 -12.64
N ILE A 100 -7.10 1.05 -11.97
CA ILE A 100 -7.95 -0.15 -12.06
C ILE A 100 -9.24 0.26 -12.75
N ARG A 101 -9.49 -0.32 -13.94
CA ARG A 101 -10.64 0.05 -14.82
C ARG A 101 -10.73 1.57 -15.08
N GLY A 102 -9.57 2.21 -15.27
CA GLY A 102 -9.46 3.66 -15.53
C GLY A 102 -9.43 4.55 -14.29
N ASN A 103 -9.88 4.05 -13.13
CA ASN A 103 -9.87 4.81 -11.88
C ASN A 103 -8.51 4.77 -11.18
N PRO A 104 -7.99 5.91 -10.69
CA PRO A 104 -6.71 5.96 -9.99
C PRO A 104 -6.83 5.55 -8.52
N TYR A 105 -5.94 4.66 -8.06
CA TYR A 105 -5.85 4.23 -6.65
C TYR A 105 -4.45 4.46 -6.10
N ARG A 106 -4.34 4.61 -4.78
CA ARG A 106 -3.10 4.87 -4.06
C ARG A 106 -3.00 3.98 -2.84
N LEU A 107 -1.82 3.45 -2.59
CA LEU A 107 -1.42 2.83 -1.33
C LEU A 107 -0.30 3.68 -0.79
N TYR A 108 -0.55 4.36 0.32
CA TYR A 108 0.48 5.05 1.06
C TYR A 108 1.21 4.05 1.92
N TYR A 109 2.54 4.11 1.93
CA TYR A 109 3.37 3.18 2.67
C TYR A 109 4.69 3.83 3.10
N SER A 110 5.35 3.27 4.11
CA SER A 110 6.74 3.59 4.43
C SER A 110 7.65 2.44 4.03
N GLU A 111 8.89 2.77 3.71
CA GLU A 111 9.95 1.78 3.45
C GLU A 111 11.20 2.13 4.26
N ASP A 112 11.74 1.14 4.98
CA ASP A 112 12.96 1.27 5.77
C ASP A 112 13.62 -0.11 5.94
N LEU A 113 14.73 -0.35 5.23
CA LEU A 113 15.45 -1.63 5.29
C LEU A 113 16.18 -1.87 6.61
N SER A 114 16.29 -0.84 7.47
CA SER A 114 16.86 -0.99 8.82
C SER A 114 15.83 -1.50 9.83
N LYS A 115 14.54 -1.46 9.48
CA LYS A 115 13.43 -1.90 10.33
C LYS A 115 12.87 -3.24 9.84
N ARG A 116 12.21 -3.95 10.75
CA ARG A 116 11.37 -5.11 10.42
C ARG A 116 9.96 -4.80 10.92
N PRO A 117 8.95 -4.78 10.05
CA PRO A 117 8.96 -5.11 8.62
C PRO A 117 9.61 -4.02 7.75
N ASP A 118 10.12 -4.41 6.56
CA ASP A 118 10.79 -3.48 5.63
C ASP A 118 9.80 -2.48 5.01
N PHE A 119 8.53 -2.88 4.90
CA PHE A 119 7.44 -2.07 4.36
C PHE A 119 6.25 -2.03 5.32
N VAL A 120 5.67 -0.85 5.49
CA VAL A 120 4.41 -0.67 6.23
C VAL A 120 3.39 0.02 5.35
N GLY A 121 2.31 -0.68 5.01
CA GLY A 121 1.15 -0.10 4.33
C GLY A 121 0.29 0.70 5.31
N LEU A 122 0.01 1.95 4.98
CA LEU A 122 -0.62 2.92 5.88
C LEU A 122 -2.09 3.20 5.53
N SER A 123 -2.39 3.36 4.24
CA SER A 123 -3.74 3.70 3.77
C SER A 123 -3.93 3.32 2.30
N PHE A 124 -5.12 2.82 1.93
CA PHE A 124 -5.48 2.53 0.55
C PHE A 124 -6.71 3.32 0.11
N VAL A 125 -6.58 4.15 -0.93
CA VAL A 125 -7.67 5.06 -1.34
C VAL A 125 -7.85 5.11 -2.84
N ARG A 126 -9.08 5.39 -3.28
CA ARG A 126 -9.33 5.89 -4.63
C ARG A 126 -8.97 7.38 -4.65
N LYS A 127 -8.07 7.79 -5.54
CA LYS A 127 -7.76 9.21 -5.75
C LYS A 127 -8.98 9.89 -6.35
N GLN A 128 -9.56 10.85 -5.63
CA GLN A 128 -10.64 11.66 -6.15
C GLN A 128 -10.10 12.67 -7.17
N ILE A 129 -10.67 12.66 -8.37
CA ILE A 129 -10.24 13.51 -9.49
C ILE A 129 -11.33 14.50 -9.97
N ASP A 130 -12.48 14.48 -9.31
CA ASP A 130 -13.62 15.35 -9.64
C ASP A 130 -13.43 16.75 -9.03
N GLY A 131 -13.79 17.81 -9.73
CA GLY A 131 -13.69 19.20 -9.22
C GLY A 131 -12.47 19.96 -9.75
N THR A 132 -12.12 21.06 -9.08
CA THR A 132 -11.01 21.93 -9.53
C THR A 132 -9.63 21.31 -9.22
N PRO A 133 -8.56 21.72 -9.91
CA PRO A 133 -7.20 21.28 -9.58
C PRO A 133 -6.82 21.51 -8.11
N GLU A 134 -7.27 22.62 -7.51
CA GLU A 134 -7.03 22.98 -6.12
C GLU A 134 -7.75 22.03 -5.16
N GLU A 135 -9.01 21.68 -5.44
CA GLU A 135 -9.78 20.73 -4.63
C GLU A 135 -9.19 19.32 -4.69
N VAL A 136 -8.79 18.88 -5.88
CA VAL A 136 -8.11 17.58 -6.07
C VAL A 136 -6.79 17.55 -5.31
N ARG A 137 -6.01 18.65 -5.35
CA ARG A 137 -4.76 18.76 -4.60
C ARG A 137 -4.99 18.78 -3.09
N LEU A 138 -6.00 19.48 -2.62
CA LEU A 138 -6.36 19.53 -1.20
C LEU A 138 -6.68 18.13 -0.67
N ARG A 139 -7.54 17.38 -1.37
CA ARG A 139 -7.88 16.01 -0.99
C ARG A 139 -6.68 15.08 -1.02
N GLN A 140 -5.83 15.16 -2.05
CA GLN A 140 -4.61 14.37 -2.12
C GLN A 140 -3.66 14.67 -0.94
N ASN A 141 -3.56 15.93 -0.52
CA ASN A 141 -2.75 16.30 0.65
C ASN A 141 -3.36 15.78 1.95
N GLN A 142 -4.69 15.75 2.07
CA GLN A 142 -5.39 15.19 3.23
C GLN A 142 -5.15 13.67 3.34
N ASP A 143 -5.31 12.93 2.24
CA ASP A 143 -5.05 11.48 2.21
C ASP A 143 -3.60 11.17 2.64
N ALA A 144 -2.63 11.93 2.13
CA ALA A 144 -1.22 11.79 2.50
C ALA A 144 -0.94 12.19 3.95
N ALA A 145 -1.62 13.22 4.48
CA ALA A 145 -1.49 13.63 5.88
C ALA A 145 -2.05 12.57 6.83
N GLU A 146 -3.20 11.98 6.52
CA GLU A 146 -3.77 10.88 7.30
C GLU A 146 -2.82 9.67 7.33
N ALA A 147 -2.23 9.31 6.18
CA ALA A 147 -1.24 8.24 6.12
C ALA A 147 0.00 8.55 6.97
N GLN A 148 0.49 9.79 6.97
CA GLN A 148 1.61 10.22 7.80
C GLN A 148 1.26 10.16 9.30
N ASP A 149 0.04 10.53 9.69
CA ASP A 149 -0.39 10.45 11.08
C ASP A 149 -0.48 8.98 11.55
N ARG A 150 -0.98 8.08 10.69
CA ARG A 150 -0.91 6.63 10.93
C ARG A 150 0.54 6.15 11.06
N TYR A 151 1.45 6.66 10.22
CA TYR A 151 2.89 6.37 10.30
C TYR A 151 3.46 6.77 11.69
N ARG A 152 3.22 8.00 12.13
CA ARG A 152 3.74 8.47 13.43
C ARG A 152 3.15 7.70 14.60
N TYR A 153 1.85 7.43 14.54
CA TYR A 153 1.15 6.74 15.62
C TYR A 153 1.68 5.31 15.82
N ALA A 154 1.80 4.55 14.74
CA ALA A 154 2.12 3.13 14.85
C ALA A 154 3.63 2.81 14.90
N GLU A 155 4.50 3.81 14.72
CA GLU A 155 5.95 3.68 14.99
C GLU A 155 6.22 3.31 16.45
N HIS A 156 5.36 3.76 17.36
CA HIS A 156 5.46 3.47 18.78
C HIS A 156 5.24 1.99 19.15
N PHE A 157 4.67 1.18 18.25
CA PHE A 157 4.31 -0.22 18.51
C PHE A 157 5.10 -1.22 17.66
N GLN A 158 6.24 -0.79 17.08
CA GLN A 158 7.14 -1.60 16.24
C GLN A 158 6.46 -2.32 15.07
N TRP A 159 5.32 -1.81 14.59
CA TRP A 159 4.71 -2.29 13.35
C TRP A 159 4.44 -3.80 13.30
N GLY A 160 4.34 -4.49 14.44
CA GLY A 160 3.90 -5.89 14.50
C GLY A 160 4.84 -6.98 13.96
N HIS A 161 6.17 -6.80 13.86
CA HIS A 161 7.07 -7.94 13.50
C HIS A 161 8.33 -8.15 14.37
N ASP A 162 8.40 -9.33 14.98
CA ASP A 162 9.61 -10.00 15.49
C ASP A 162 9.60 -11.50 15.08
N THR A 163 9.40 -11.81 13.80
CA THR A 163 9.13 -13.19 13.35
C THR A 163 9.96 -13.60 12.14
N ASN A 164 11.29 -13.61 12.24
CA ASN A 164 12.22 -14.31 11.30
C ASN A 164 11.82 -14.27 9.80
N ASN A 165 11.36 -13.11 9.29
CA ASN A 165 10.85 -12.92 7.91
C ASN A 165 9.69 -13.85 7.48
N ARG A 166 8.79 -14.23 8.38
CA ARG A 166 7.54 -14.93 8.04
C ARG A 166 6.37 -13.95 8.06
N ARG A 167 5.44 -14.08 7.10
CA ARG A 167 4.19 -13.29 7.07
C ARG A 167 3.35 -13.59 8.31
N CYS A 168 2.91 -12.56 9.04
CA CYS A 168 1.90 -12.70 10.10
C CYS A 168 0.49 -12.41 9.56
N GLU A 169 -0.53 -12.49 10.42
CA GLU A 169 -1.93 -12.21 10.04
C GLU A 169 -2.18 -10.78 9.52
N TYR A 170 -1.32 -9.82 9.89
CA TYR A 170 -1.39 -8.42 9.47
C TYR A 170 -0.48 -8.12 8.26
N CYS A 171 0.30 -9.09 7.79
CA CYS A 171 0.93 -8.98 6.47
C CYS A 171 -0.12 -9.09 5.37
N PHE A 172 0.22 -8.54 4.20
CA PHE A 172 -0.44 -8.95 2.98
C PHE A 172 -0.17 -10.43 2.77
N GLY A 173 -1.23 -11.23 2.67
CA GLY A 173 -1.14 -12.67 2.47
C GLY A 173 -0.85 -13.04 1.02
N ASP A 174 -0.84 -14.34 0.75
CA ASP A 174 -0.63 -14.87 -0.59
C ASP A 174 -1.93 -15.15 -1.35
N SER A 175 -3.07 -15.03 -0.66
CA SER A 175 -4.39 -15.28 -1.24
C SER A 175 -5.26 -14.03 -1.18
N ILE A 176 -6.21 -13.93 -2.12
CA ILE A 176 -7.20 -12.85 -2.08
C ILE A 176 -8.06 -12.94 -0.81
N SER A 177 -8.32 -14.14 -0.30
CA SER A 177 -9.04 -14.36 0.97
C SER A 177 -8.38 -13.66 2.16
N ASP A 178 -7.07 -13.41 2.13
CA ASP A 178 -6.37 -12.71 3.23
C ASP A 178 -6.66 -11.20 3.27
N LEU A 179 -7.31 -10.67 2.21
CA LEU A 179 -7.72 -9.28 2.08
C LEU A 179 -9.22 -9.05 2.30
N VAL A 180 -10.04 -10.10 2.45
CA VAL A 180 -11.52 -10.00 2.55
C VAL A 180 -12.04 -10.54 3.86
#